data_AF-A0A7C2ZQC8-F1
#
_entry.id   AF-A0A7C2ZQC8-F1
#
_cell.length_a   1.000
_cell.length_b   1.000
_cell.length_c   1.000
_cell.angle_alpha   90.00
_cell.angle_beta   90.00
_cell.angle_gamma   90.00
#
_symmetry.space_group_name_H-M   'P 1'
#
loop_
_entity.id
_entity.type
_entity.pdbx_description
1 polymer ?
#
loop_
_entity_poly.entity_id
_entity_poly.type
_entity_poly.pdbx_seq_one_letter_code
_entity_poly.pdbx_strand_id
1 'polypeptide(L)'
;MYKIILPFRYLFRKRISYLAFLAVALCVFIVVVVMTVMTGLVTDFKQKNHEFVGDCVVGTESLVGFAYYEDFMRILEQADFIEGVSAVIKSYALISPSGMERSIGVEIMGVDPVRHSQVTGFGKTLYYRRDDISKAFEPIYDPNLAGCVVGIDLWLARDVKGEYAYEAGPAKTALAVSSFPLTAKGA
;
A
#
# COMPACT_ATOMS: atom_id res chain seq x y z
N MET A 1 -22.27 -51.43 15.45
CA MET A 1 -22.94 -50.71 14.34
C MET A 1 -24.33 -50.16 14.69
N TYR A 2 -25.15 -50.81 15.53
CA TYR A 2 -26.46 -50.27 15.94
C TYR A 2 -26.44 -48.97 16.77
N LYS A 3 -25.35 -48.71 17.53
CA LYS A 3 -25.20 -47.49 18.34
C LYS A 3 -25.24 -46.18 17.55
N ILE A 4 -24.92 -46.20 16.24
CA ILE A 4 -24.93 -45.01 15.37
C ILE A 4 -26.24 -44.94 14.56
N ILE A 5 -26.81 -46.09 14.20
CA ILE A 5 -28.03 -46.20 13.40
C ILE A 5 -29.27 -45.71 14.17
N LEU A 6 -29.37 -46.01 15.47
CA LEU A 6 -30.48 -45.59 16.33
C LEU A 6 -30.58 -44.06 16.50
N PRO A 7 -29.51 -43.32 16.88
CA PRO A 7 -29.58 -41.87 17.04
C PRO A 7 -29.83 -41.12 15.73
N PHE A 8 -29.27 -41.58 14.59
CA PHE A 8 -29.57 -40.97 13.28
C PHE A 8 -31.04 -41.10 12.90
N ARG A 9 -31.64 -42.29 13.11
CA ARG A 9 -33.06 -42.53 12.85
C ARG A 9 -33.98 -41.70 13.75
N TYR A 10 -33.55 -41.43 14.98
CA TYR A 10 -34.30 -40.59 15.92
C TYR A 10 -34.18 -39.10 15.58
N LEU A 11 -32.99 -38.64 15.15
CA LEU A 11 -32.70 -37.27 14.76
C LEU A 11 -33.51 -36.82 13.52
N PHE A 12 -33.61 -37.66 12.49
CA PHE A 12 -34.29 -37.29 11.24
C PHE A 12 -35.83 -37.43 11.28
N ARG A 13 -36.40 -38.05 12.32
CA ARG A 13 -37.83 -38.36 12.39
C ARG A 13 -38.67 -37.28 13.08
N LYS A 14 -38.08 -36.39 13.89
CA LYS A 14 -38.79 -35.30 14.59
C LYS A 14 -38.51 -33.93 13.96
N ARG A 15 -39.56 -33.16 13.69
CA ARG A 15 -39.45 -31.77 13.18
C ARG A 15 -38.62 -30.86 14.11
N ILE A 16 -38.71 -31.07 15.43
CA ILE A 16 -37.97 -30.31 16.45
C ILE A 16 -36.44 -30.49 16.30
N SER A 17 -35.99 -31.69 15.91
CA SER A 17 -34.57 -31.97 15.74
C SER A 17 -33.95 -31.22 14.56
N TYR A 18 -34.73 -30.93 13.50
CA TYR A 18 -34.27 -30.08 12.40
C TYR A 18 -34.05 -28.63 12.85
N LEU A 19 -34.92 -28.09 13.72
CA LEU A 19 -34.73 -26.73 14.26
C LEU A 19 -33.46 -26.63 15.12
N ALA A 20 -33.20 -27.63 15.96
CA ALA A 20 -31.98 -27.68 16.77
C ALA A 20 -30.71 -27.78 15.89
N PHE A 21 -30.74 -28.63 14.86
CA PHE A 21 -29.64 -28.74 13.90
C PHE A 21 -29.41 -27.43 13.16
N LEU A 22 -30.47 -26.76 12.69
CA LEU A 22 -30.37 -25.50 11.96
C LEU A 22 -29.83 -24.36 12.84
N ALA A 23 -30.21 -24.32 14.12
CA ALA A 23 -29.66 -23.36 15.08
C ALA A 23 -28.14 -23.54 15.26
N VAL A 24 -27.68 -24.78 15.46
CA VAL A 24 -26.24 -25.07 15.58
C VAL A 24 -25.51 -24.78 14.26
N ALA A 25 -26.09 -25.18 13.13
CA ALA A 25 -25.53 -24.90 11.80
C ALA A 25 -25.40 -23.39 11.55
N LEU A 26 -26.41 -22.59 11.92
CA LEU A 26 -26.38 -21.13 11.84
C LEU A 26 -25.29 -20.54 12.74
N CYS A 27 -25.18 -21.00 13.99
CA CYS A 27 -24.15 -20.54 14.91
C CYS A 27 -22.74 -20.83 14.36
N VAL A 28 -22.49 -22.06 13.89
CA VAL A 28 -21.20 -22.43 13.30
C VAL A 28 -20.94 -21.65 12.02
N PHE A 29 -21.95 -21.47 11.17
CA PHE A 29 -21.84 -20.69 9.93
C PHE A 29 -21.40 -19.25 10.22
N ILE A 30 -22.01 -18.58 11.19
CA ILE A 30 -21.63 -17.22 11.59
C ILE A 30 -20.17 -17.19 12.05
N VAL A 31 -19.75 -18.13 12.91
CA VAL A 31 -18.36 -18.19 13.39
C VAL A 31 -17.38 -18.39 12.23
N VAL A 32 -17.68 -19.30 11.29
CA VAL A 32 -16.84 -19.54 10.11
C VAL A 32 -16.75 -18.30 9.24
N VAL A 33 -17.86 -17.62 8.95
CA VAL A 33 -17.87 -16.38 8.16
C VAL A 33 -16.98 -15.33 8.80
N VAL A 34 -17.14 -15.08 10.11
CA VAL A 34 -16.30 -14.09 10.82
C VAL A 34 -14.82 -14.47 10.73
N MET A 35 -14.47 -15.73 10.97
CA MET A 35 -13.07 -16.18 10.90
C MET A 35 -12.50 -16.02 9.48
N THR A 36 -13.28 -16.33 8.44
CA THR A 36 -12.85 -16.15 7.04
C THR A 36 -12.64 -14.69 6.69
N VAL A 37 -13.55 -13.80 7.08
CA VAL A 37 -13.44 -12.35 6.84
C VAL A 37 -12.22 -11.78 7.55
N MET A 38 -12.03 -12.11 8.83
CA MET A 38 -10.88 -11.63 9.60
C MET A 38 -9.56 -12.13 9.01
N THR A 39 -9.49 -13.39 8.61
CA THR A 39 -8.28 -13.96 8.00
C THR A 39 -7.99 -13.33 6.64
N GLY A 40 -9.02 -13.11 5.81
CA GLY A 40 -8.89 -12.44 4.52
C GLY A 40 -8.36 -11.02 4.68
N LEU A 41 -8.97 -10.23 5.57
CA LEU A 41 -8.53 -8.86 5.85
C LEU A 41 -7.07 -8.83 6.32
N VAL A 42 -6.68 -9.66 7.30
CA VAL A 42 -5.30 -9.68 7.80
C VAL A 42 -4.30 -10.03 6.69
N THR A 43 -4.65 -10.98 5.83
CA THR A 43 -3.79 -11.40 4.71
C THR A 43 -3.63 -10.26 3.70
N ASP A 44 -4.72 -9.61 3.32
CA ASP A 44 -4.72 -8.48 2.39
C ASP A 44 -3.96 -7.28 2.96
N PHE A 45 -4.16 -6.98 4.25
CA PHE A 45 -3.43 -5.91 4.94
C PHE A 45 -1.94 -6.19 5.01
N LYS A 46 -1.54 -7.45 5.27
CA LYS A 46 -0.12 -7.84 5.27
C LYS A 46 0.49 -7.64 3.88
N GLN A 47 -0.18 -8.12 2.84
CA GLN A 47 0.30 -7.99 1.45
C GLN A 47 0.41 -6.52 1.03
N LYS A 48 -0.60 -5.70 1.33
CA LYS A 48 -0.58 -4.26 1.02
C LYS A 48 0.52 -3.51 1.77
N ASN A 49 0.77 -3.85 3.03
CA ASN A 49 1.86 -3.24 3.79
C ASN A 49 3.23 -3.61 3.21
N HIS A 50 3.44 -4.87 2.86
CA HIS A 50 4.65 -5.31 2.16
C HIS A 50 4.83 -4.55 0.84
N GLU A 51 3.77 -4.41 0.04
CA GLU A 51 3.83 -3.69 -1.24
C GLU A 51 3.99 -2.18 -1.10
N PHE A 52 3.57 -1.56 -0.01
CA PHE A 52 3.61 -0.09 0.16
C PHE A 52 4.85 0.39 0.93
N VAL A 53 5.22 -0.34 2.00
CA VAL A 53 6.26 0.09 2.95
C VAL A 53 7.49 -0.82 2.90
N GLY A 54 7.31 -2.08 2.52
CA GLY A 54 8.31 -3.15 2.65
C GLY A 54 8.19 -3.90 3.99
N ASP A 55 9.05 -4.89 4.19
CA ASP A 55 8.98 -5.79 5.36
C ASP A 55 9.59 -5.21 6.63
N CYS A 56 10.65 -4.42 6.49
CA CYS A 56 11.37 -3.84 7.62
C CYS A 56 11.68 -2.37 7.36
N VAL A 57 11.27 -1.50 8.29
CA VAL A 57 11.56 -0.07 8.24
C VAL A 57 12.49 0.27 9.38
N VAL A 58 13.69 0.73 9.03
CA VAL A 58 14.63 1.32 9.98
C VAL A 58 14.55 2.83 9.82
N GLY A 59 14.02 3.49 10.83
CA GLY A 59 13.84 4.93 10.85
C GLY A 59 14.42 5.53 12.12
N THR A 60 14.62 6.85 12.09
CA THR A 60 14.94 7.64 13.27
C THR A 60 13.73 8.52 13.59
N GLU A 61 13.38 8.67 14.87
CA GLU A 61 12.27 9.53 15.30
C GLU A 61 12.64 11.03 15.33
N SER A 62 13.91 11.33 15.07
CA SER A 62 14.40 12.70 14.95
C SER A 62 13.94 13.34 13.64
N LEU A 63 13.67 14.64 13.66
CA LEU A 63 13.45 15.45 12.45
C LEU A 63 14.71 15.62 11.59
N VAL A 64 15.83 15.09 12.07
CA VAL A 64 17.14 15.16 11.44
C VAL A 64 17.38 13.88 10.64
N GLY A 65 17.96 13.99 9.45
CA GLY A 65 18.21 12.87 8.54
C GLY A 65 19.06 11.74 9.14
N PHE A 66 19.10 10.60 8.45
CA PHE A 66 19.85 9.42 8.90
C PHE A 66 21.33 9.55 8.51
N ALA A 67 22.18 9.85 9.49
CA ALA A 67 23.63 9.96 9.24
C ALA A 67 24.23 8.62 8.77
N TYR A 68 25.16 8.67 7.82
CA TYR A 68 25.85 7.50 7.26
C TYR A 68 24.92 6.41 6.70
N TYR A 69 23.74 6.80 6.18
CA TYR A 69 22.80 5.83 5.62
C TYR A 69 23.42 5.03 4.46
N GLU A 70 24.32 5.61 3.66
CA GLU A 70 24.98 4.89 2.57
C GLU A 70 25.85 3.72 3.08
N ASP A 71 26.59 3.92 4.16
CA ASP A 71 27.43 2.88 4.77
C ASP A 71 26.57 1.82 5.44
N PHE A 72 25.49 2.22 6.10
CA PHE A 72 24.52 1.30 6.69
C PHE A 72 23.85 0.42 5.62
N MET A 73 23.41 1.02 4.51
CA MET A 73 22.88 0.25 3.37
C MET A 73 23.91 -0.76 2.84
N ARG A 74 25.18 -0.37 2.73
CA ARG A 74 26.24 -1.27 2.24
C ARG A 74 26.44 -2.48 3.16
N ILE A 75 26.33 -2.30 4.47
CA ILE A 75 26.41 -3.41 5.45
C ILE A 75 25.20 -4.33 5.31
N LEU A 76 24.01 -3.76 5.11
CA LEU A 76 22.78 -4.54 4.93
C LEU A 76 22.80 -5.33 3.61
N GLU A 77 23.26 -4.73 2.52
CA GLU A 77 23.39 -5.39 1.21
C GLU A 77 24.39 -6.58 1.24
N GLN A 78 25.27 -6.67 2.25
CA GLN A 78 26.18 -7.81 2.42
C GLN A 78 25.55 -9.01 3.13
N ALA A 79 24.36 -8.86 3.71
CA ALA A 79 23.71 -9.95 4.43
C ALA A 79 22.86 -10.82 3.48
N ASP A 80 23.09 -12.14 3.52
CA ASP A 80 22.45 -13.10 2.61
C ASP A 80 20.92 -13.18 2.72
N PHE A 81 20.33 -12.70 3.82
CA PHE A 81 18.88 -12.71 4.05
C PHE A 81 18.18 -11.43 3.61
N ILE A 82 18.91 -10.44 3.09
CA ILE A 82 18.37 -9.15 2.65
C ILE A 82 18.29 -9.14 1.13
N GLU A 83 17.06 -9.11 0.60
CA GLU A 83 16.81 -9.10 -0.85
C GLU A 83 17.08 -7.72 -1.48
N GLY A 84 16.82 -6.65 -0.74
CA GLY A 84 17.07 -5.29 -1.21
C GLY A 84 16.93 -4.24 -0.11
N VAL A 85 17.51 -3.07 -0.35
CA VAL A 85 17.47 -1.93 0.57
C VAL A 85 17.19 -0.65 -0.21
N SER A 86 16.26 0.16 0.29
CA SER A 86 15.91 1.45 -0.29
C SER A 86 15.94 2.53 0.78
N ALA A 87 16.70 3.60 0.54
CA ALA A 87 16.59 4.82 1.31
C ALA A 87 15.29 5.55 0.96
N VAL A 88 14.58 6.02 1.98
CA VAL A 88 13.33 6.78 1.83
C VAL A 88 13.38 7.98 2.75
N ILE A 89 13.06 9.16 2.23
CA ILE A 89 12.92 10.38 3.00
C ILE A 89 11.44 10.73 3.02
N LYS A 90 10.84 10.82 4.20
CA LYS A 90 9.42 11.15 4.37
C LYS A 90 9.29 12.52 5.02
N SER A 91 8.37 13.35 4.53
CA SER A 91 8.02 14.62 5.15
C SER A 91 6.61 15.04 4.76
N TYR A 92 6.10 16.06 5.41
CA TYR A 92 4.81 16.63 5.10
C TYR A 92 5.00 17.92 4.31
N ALA A 93 4.19 18.08 3.28
CA ALA A 93 4.19 19.24 2.40
C ALA A 93 2.77 19.73 2.14
N LEU A 94 2.67 20.99 1.75
CA LEU A 94 1.48 21.56 1.14
C LEU A 94 1.70 21.62 -0.36
N ILE A 95 0.81 20.96 -1.12
CA ILE A 95 0.77 21.09 -2.57
C ILE A 95 -0.34 22.06 -2.97
N SER A 96 0.00 22.98 -3.87
CA SER A 96 -0.97 23.86 -4.51
C SER A 96 -0.83 23.77 -6.03
N PRO A 97 -1.92 23.45 -6.76
CA PRO A 97 -1.94 23.57 -8.21
C PRO A 97 -1.75 25.04 -8.59
N SER A 98 -0.91 25.30 -9.59
CA SER A 98 -0.70 26.66 -10.11
C SER A 98 -2.03 27.30 -10.51
N GLY A 99 -2.47 28.31 -9.75
CA GLY A 99 -3.71 29.06 -10.00
C GLY A 99 -4.87 28.78 -9.03
N MET A 100 -4.72 27.89 -8.04
CA MET A 100 -5.76 27.63 -7.03
C MET A 100 -5.24 27.91 -5.61
N GLU A 101 -6.00 28.64 -4.79
CA GLU A 101 -5.63 28.97 -3.40
C GLU A 101 -5.75 27.79 -2.42
N ARG A 102 -6.22 26.63 -2.89
CA ARG A 102 -6.39 25.46 -2.04
C ARG A 102 -5.08 24.70 -1.92
N SER A 103 -4.49 24.76 -0.74
CA SER A 103 -3.35 23.92 -0.35
C SER A 103 -3.85 22.61 0.23
N ILE A 104 -3.36 21.49 -0.30
CA ILE A 104 -3.67 20.16 0.22
C ILE A 104 -2.45 19.67 1.00
N GLY A 105 -2.66 19.26 2.25
CA GLY A 105 -1.63 18.59 3.04
C GLY A 105 -1.39 17.18 2.54
N VAL A 106 -0.16 16.90 2.14
CA VAL A 106 0.26 15.59 1.62
C VAL A 106 1.55 15.14 2.28
N GLU A 107 1.75 13.84 2.34
CA GLU A 107 3.04 13.25 2.65
C GLU A 107 3.86 13.16 1.37
N ILE A 108 5.05 13.76 1.37
CA ILE A 108 6.02 13.64 0.29
C ILE A 108 7.06 12.60 0.66
N MET A 109 7.40 11.77 -0.32
CA MET A 109 8.43 10.75 -0.19
C MET A 109 9.50 10.95 -1.26
N GLY A 110 10.75 11.11 -0.84
CA GLY A 110 11.91 11.04 -1.70
C GLY A 110 12.43 9.60 -1.74
N VAL A 111 12.40 8.97 -2.91
CA VAL A 111 12.81 7.57 -3.10
C VAL A 111 13.66 7.43 -4.36
N ASP A 112 14.58 6.47 -4.35
CA ASP A 112 15.19 5.95 -5.58
C ASP A 112 14.21 4.96 -6.21
N PRO A 113 13.66 5.22 -7.40
CA PRO A 113 12.56 4.43 -7.94
C PRO A 113 12.98 2.98 -8.26
N VAL A 114 14.25 2.76 -8.63
CA VAL A 114 14.75 1.43 -9.00
C VAL A 114 14.91 0.57 -7.74
N ARG A 115 15.63 1.08 -6.74
CA ARG A 115 15.82 0.38 -5.46
C ARG A 115 14.50 0.21 -4.71
N HIS A 116 13.66 1.25 -4.70
CA HIS A 116 12.39 1.20 -4.00
C HIS A 116 11.45 0.15 -4.59
N SER A 117 11.40 0.01 -5.91
CA SER A 117 10.58 -1.03 -6.56
C SER A 117 11.12 -2.46 -6.40
N GLN A 118 12.36 -2.66 -5.92
CA GLN A 118 12.88 -3.98 -5.56
C GLN A 118 12.39 -4.40 -4.17
N VAL A 119 12.29 -3.43 -3.26
CA VAL A 119 11.88 -3.66 -1.86
C VAL A 119 10.36 -3.57 -1.68
N THR A 120 9.67 -2.84 -2.55
CA THR A 120 8.23 -2.60 -2.50
C THR A 120 7.55 -2.85 -3.84
N GLY A 121 6.22 -2.79 -3.87
CA GLY A 121 5.41 -2.89 -5.07
C GLY A 121 5.36 -1.62 -5.91
N PHE A 122 6.21 -0.60 -5.65
CA PHE A 122 6.10 0.73 -6.26
C PHE A 122 5.95 0.70 -7.79
N GLY A 123 6.79 -0.05 -8.51
CA GLY A 123 6.71 -0.15 -9.97
C GLY A 123 5.37 -0.71 -10.49
N LYS A 124 4.67 -1.56 -9.70
CA LYS A 124 3.34 -2.07 -10.07
C LYS A 124 2.24 -1.02 -9.91
N THR A 125 2.45 -0.01 -9.07
CA THR A 125 1.50 1.09 -8.83
C THR A 125 1.59 2.20 -9.86
N LEU A 126 2.71 2.28 -10.60
CA LEU A 126 2.91 3.27 -11.64
C LEU A 126 2.01 3.00 -12.84
N TYR A 127 1.17 3.98 -13.16
CA TYR A 127 0.37 3.95 -14.39
C TYR A 127 1.19 4.38 -15.61
N TYR A 128 1.95 5.48 -15.46
CA TYR A 128 2.87 5.98 -16.48
C TYR A 128 4.28 5.43 -16.25
N ARG A 129 4.99 5.13 -17.34
CA ARG A 129 6.37 4.56 -17.31
C ARG A 129 6.50 3.28 -16.49
N ARG A 130 5.47 2.43 -16.52
CA ARG A 130 5.49 1.09 -15.90
C ARG A 130 6.63 0.20 -16.41
N ASP A 131 7.00 0.36 -17.68
CA ASP A 131 8.08 -0.40 -18.31
C ASP A 131 9.48 0.15 -18.00
N ASP A 132 9.58 1.41 -17.57
CA ASP A 132 10.86 2.08 -17.29
C ASP A 132 10.79 2.86 -15.97
N ILE A 133 10.93 2.12 -14.88
CA ILE A 133 10.82 2.62 -13.49
C ILE A 133 11.91 3.64 -13.17
N SER A 134 13.10 3.51 -13.77
CA SER A 134 14.23 4.44 -13.57
C SER A 134 13.85 5.90 -13.88
N LYS A 135 12.85 6.02 -14.74
CA LYS A 135 12.38 7.23 -15.38
C LYS A 135 11.06 7.72 -14.80
N ALA A 136 10.60 7.17 -13.68
CA ALA A 136 9.29 7.45 -13.08
C ALA A 136 9.07 8.94 -12.75
N PHE A 137 10.13 9.68 -12.40
CA PHE A 137 10.06 11.10 -12.04
C PHE A 137 10.35 12.04 -13.20
N GLU A 138 10.58 11.53 -14.40
CA GLU A 138 10.79 12.36 -15.59
C GLU A 138 9.46 12.56 -16.34
N PRO A 139 9.02 13.80 -16.56
CA PRO A 139 7.83 14.07 -17.34
C PRO A 139 7.92 13.52 -18.76
N ILE A 140 6.82 13.02 -19.31
CA ILE A 140 6.77 12.50 -20.69
C ILE A 140 6.99 13.63 -21.71
N TYR A 141 6.59 14.85 -21.38
CA TYR A 141 6.63 15.99 -22.30
C TYR A 141 7.96 16.77 -22.30
N ASP A 142 8.73 16.72 -21.21
CA ASP A 142 10.04 17.39 -21.11
C ASP A 142 10.93 16.67 -20.09
N PRO A 143 12.01 16.00 -20.54
CA PRO A 143 12.94 15.30 -19.66
C PRO A 143 13.77 16.22 -18.74
N ASN A 144 13.86 17.51 -19.05
CA ASN A 144 14.69 18.45 -18.27
C ASN A 144 13.95 19.04 -17.06
N LEU A 145 12.63 18.82 -16.96
CA LEU A 145 11.84 19.29 -15.85
C LEU A 145 11.80 18.25 -14.74
N ALA A 146 11.86 18.72 -13.48
CA ALA A 146 11.62 17.87 -12.33
C ALA A 146 10.15 17.44 -12.34
N GLY A 147 9.91 16.14 -12.51
CA GLY A 147 8.58 15.55 -12.35
C GLY A 147 8.38 14.96 -10.97
N CYS A 148 7.13 14.69 -10.65
CA CYS A 148 6.74 13.98 -9.44
C CYS A 148 5.65 12.97 -9.79
N VAL A 149 5.56 11.91 -8.99
CA VAL A 149 4.46 10.95 -9.08
C VAL A 149 3.45 11.33 -8.01
N VAL A 150 2.19 11.47 -8.41
CA VAL A 150 1.09 11.82 -7.52
C VAL A 150 0.10 10.66 -7.49
N GLY A 151 -0.40 10.34 -6.30
CA GLY A 151 -1.47 9.36 -6.15
C GLY A 151 -2.71 9.81 -6.91
N ILE A 152 -3.31 8.90 -7.68
CA ILE A 152 -4.46 9.22 -8.54
C ILE A 152 -5.64 9.84 -7.78
N ASP A 153 -5.82 9.43 -6.52
CA ASP A 153 -6.89 9.90 -5.64
C ASP A 153 -6.70 11.34 -5.14
N LEU A 154 -5.47 11.88 -5.20
CA LEU A 154 -5.21 13.28 -4.86
C LEU A 154 -5.63 14.23 -5.98
N TRP A 155 -5.73 13.74 -7.21
CA TRP A 155 -5.89 14.58 -8.41
C TRP A 155 -7.22 14.38 -9.14
N LEU A 156 -7.74 13.15 -9.13
CA LEU A 156 -8.94 12.79 -9.87
C LEU A 156 -10.06 12.42 -8.91
N ALA A 157 -11.26 12.93 -9.22
CA ALA A 157 -12.47 12.50 -8.53
C ALA A 157 -12.83 11.08 -8.98
N ARG A 158 -13.05 10.21 -8.01
CA ARG A 158 -13.55 8.86 -8.23
C ARG A 158 -15.03 8.93 -8.65
N ASP A 159 -15.40 8.14 -9.65
CA ASP A 159 -16.80 8.03 -10.07
C ASP A 159 -17.63 7.17 -9.09
N VAL A 160 -18.94 7.03 -9.35
CA VAL A 160 -19.86 6.24 -8.51
C VAL A 160 -19.51 4.74 -8.50
N LYS A 161 -18.79 4.25 -9.53
CA LYS A 161 -18.36 2.86 -9.67
C LYS A 161 -16.99 2.59 -9.05
N GLY A 162 -16.27 3.63 -8.64
CA GLY A 162 -14.94 3.52 -8.07
C GLY A 162 -13.80 3.69 -9.08
N GLU A 163 -14.11 4.07 -10.32
CA GLU A 163 -13.15 4.25 -11.40
C GLU A 163 -12.65 5.70 -11.47
N TYR A 164 -11.45 5.89 -12.02
CA TYR A 164 -10.86 7.19 -12.28
C TYR A 164 -10.84 7.46 -13.78
N ALA A 165 -11.31 8.62 -14.20
CA ALA A 165 -11.18 9.07 -15.58
C ALA A 165 -9.82 9.76 -15.75
N TYR A 166 -8.86 9.08 -16.38
CA TYR A 166 -7.55 9.62 -16.72
C TYR A 166 -7.30 9.56 -18.23
N GLU A 167 -6.58 10.55 -18.74
CA GLU A 167 -6.20 10.61 -20.16
C GLU A 167 -5.03 9.66 -20.48
N ALA A 168 -4.71 9.50 -21.77
CA ALA A 168 -3.61 8.65 -22.22
C ALA A 168 -2.20 9.19 -21.85
N GLY A 169 -2.12 10.42 -21.35
CA GLY A 169 -0.88 11.06 -20.94
C GLY A 169 -1.04 11.91 -19.68
N PRO A 170 0.06 12.16 -18.94
CA PRO A 170 0.03 12.96 -17.73
C PRO A 170 -0.35 14.40 -18.06
N ALA A 171 -1.26 14.97 -17.25
CA ALA A 171 -1.65 16.37 -17.37
C ALA A 171 -0.45 17.30 -17.14
N LYS A 172 -0.31 18.33 -17.98
CA LYS A 172 0.72 19.35 -17.84
C LYS A 172 0.30 20.36 -16.78
N THR A 173 0.51 20.03 -15.51
CA THR A 173 0.17 20.90 -14.38
C THR A 173 1.40 21.22 -13.55
N ALA A 174 1.64 22.50 -13.31
CA ALA A 174 2.69 22.93 -12.41
C ALA A 174 2.19 22.85 -10.96
N LEU A 175 3.01 22.25 -10.11
CA LEU A 175 2.74 22.10 -8.68
C LEU A 175 3.74 22.92 -7.88
N ALA A 176 3.24 23.77 -7.00
CA ALA A 176 4.07 24.37 -5.97
C ALA A 176 4.03 23.46 -4.74
N VAL A 177 5.21 23.00 -4.32
CA VAL A 177 5.37 22.15 -3.13
C VAL A 177 6.06 22.99 -2.05
N SER A 178 5.37 23.20 -0.94
CA SER A 178 5.91 23.89 0.23
C SER A 178 6.15 22.86 1.33
N SER A 179 7.42 22.64 1.70
CA SER A 179 7.80 21.63 2.72
C SER A 179 8.90 22.18 3.63
N PHE A 180 9.06 21.55 4.80
CA PHE A 180 10.23 21.79 5.65
C PHE A 180 11.50 21.27 4.96
N PRO A 181 12.67 21.90 5.18
CA PRO A 181 13.91 21.52 4.53
C PRO A 181 14.23 20.04 4.79
N LEU A 182 14.21 19.24 3.72
CA LEU A 182 14.54 17.84 3.73
C LEU A 182 16.05 17.67 3.56
N THR A 183 16.74 17.22 4.60
CA THR A 183 18.16 16.87 4.53
C THR A 183 18.32 15.38 4.78
N ALA A 184 18.73 14.65 3.74
CA ALA A 184 19.01 13.22 3.81
C ALA A 184 20.18 12.93 4.76
N LYS A 185 21.19 13.79 4.70
CA LYS A 185 22.34 13.80 5.60
C LYS A 185 21.86 14.48 6.87
N GLY A 186 21.79 13.72 7.96
CA GLY A 186 21.56 14.30 9.28
C GLY A 186 22.56 15.43 9.58
N ALA A 187 22.21 16.28 10.54
CA ALA A 187 23.08 17.34 11.05
C ALA A 187 24.37 16.76 11.64
#